data_AF-A0A090RTB6-F1
#
_entry.id   AF-A0A090RTB6-F1
#
_cell.length_a   1.000
_cell.length_b   1.000
_cell.length_c   1.000
_cell.angle_alpha   90.00
_cell.angle_beta   90.00
_cell.angle_gamma   90.00
#
_symmetry.space_group_name_H-M   'P 1'
#
loop_
_entity.id
_entity.type
_entity.pdbx_description
1 polymer ?
#
loop_
_entity_poly.entity_id
_entity_poly.type
_entity_poly.pdbx_seq_one_letter_code
_entity_poly.pdbx_strand_id
1 'polypeptide(L)'
;MIEKKKTRSELKREAIISAAKDAFNEFGVQNTSMDKLASLAGVSKRTVYNHFESKEELVMLLLSELWHQSMADVDLTPLETKSVEEQLHYLLAHEIRILNKLPIST
;
A
#
# COMPACT_ATOMS: atom_id res chain seq x y z
N MET A 1 -23.07 -15.77 -10.12
CA MET A 1 -22.61 -14.94 -8.99
C MET A 1 -23.05 -13.51 -9.29
N ILE A 2 -23.78 -12.85 -8.39
CA ILE A 2 -24.24 -11.46 -8.63
C ILE A 2 -23.12 -10.53 -8.14
N GLU A 3 -22.50 -9.80 -9.06
CA GLU A 3 -21.49 -8.80 -8.72
C GLU A 3 -22.16 -7.65 -7.95
N LYS A 4 -21.82 -7.52 -6.67
CA LYS A 4 -22.43 -6.52 -5.79
C LYS A 4 -21.87 -5.15 -6.15
N LYS A 5 -22.73 -4.25 -6.66
CA LYS A 5 -22.33 -2.89 -7.06
C LYS A 5 -21.80 -2.10 -5.87
N LYS A 6 -20.58 -1.57 -5.98
CA LYS A 6 -19.95 -0.72 -4.94
C LYS A 6 -20.80 0.50 -4.63
N THR A 7 -20.89 0.84 -3.36
CA THR A 7 -21.52 2.05 -2.84
C THR A 7 -20.70 3.29 -3.19
N ARG A 8 -21.35 4.46 -3.14
CA ARG A 8 -20.65 5.75 -3.33
C ARG A 8 -19.55 5.97 -2.30
N SER A 9 -19.74 5.46 -1.08
CA SER A 9 -18.77 5.55 0.02
C SER A 9 -17.52 4.72 -0.29
N GLU A 10 -17.70 3.48 -0.77
CA GLU A 10 -16.59 2.61 -1.17
C GLU A 10 -15.79 3.20 -2.33
N LEU A 11 -16.46 3.74 -3.36
CA LEU A 11 -15.79 4.40 -4.47
C LEU A 11 -14.95 5.61 -4.03
N LYS A 12 -15.44 6.38 -3.06
CA LYS A 12 -14.71 7.54 -2.51
C LYS A 12 -13.51 7.09 -1.68
N ARG A 13 -13.67 6.03 -0.87
CA ARG A 13 -12.57 5.41 -0.14
C ARG A 13 -11.47 4.93 -1.09
N GLU A 14 -11.83 4.27 -2.18
CA GLU A 14 -10.89 3.79 -3.20
C GLU A 14 -10.16 4.94 -3.90
N ALA A 15 -10.88 6.01 -4.25
CA ALA A 15 -10.27 7.21 -4.84
C ALA A 15 -9.22 7.83 -3.90
N ILE A 16 -9.51 7.90 -2.60
CA ILE A 16 -8.56 8.41 -1.58
C ILE A 16 -7.33 7.51 -1.49
N ILE A 17 -7.51 6.19 -1.44
CA ILE A 17 -6.39 5.23 -1.36
C ILE A 17 -5.52 5.32 -2.62
N SER A 18 -6.11 5.41 -3.81
CA SER A 18 -5.37 5.56 -5.07
C SER A 18 -4.56 6.86 -5.07
N ALA A 19 -5.19 7.98 -4.73
CA ALA A 19 -4.51 9.27 -4.64
C ALA A 19 -3.38 9.26 -3.60
N ALA A 20 -3.54 8.54 -2.49
CA ALA A 20 -2.49 8.39 -1.48
C ALA A 20 -1.30 7.57 -2.00
N LYS A 21 -1.53 6.45 -2.71
CA LYS A 21 -0.46 5.67 -3.36
C LYS A 21 0.36 6.55 -4.30
N ASP A 22 -0.32 7.27 -5.20
CA ASP A 22 0.34 8.10 -6.20
C ASP A 22 1.09 9.27 -5.54
N ALA A 23 0.45 9.96 -4.58
CA ALA A 23 1.07 11.09 -3.90
C ALA A 23 2.28 10.70 -3.04
N PHE A 24 2.21 9.56 -2.34
CA PHE A 24 3.34 9.10 -1.53
C PHE A 24 4.50 8.63 -2.41
N ASN A 25 4.23 8.02 -3.56
CA ASN A 25 5.26 7.68 -4.54
C ASN A 25 5.93 8.92 -5.15
N GLU A 26 5.15 9.93 -5.54
CA GLU A 26 5.67 11.11 -6.26
C GLU A 26 6.31 12.15 -5.33
N PHE A 27 5.70 12.39 -4.16
CA PHE A 27 6.09 13.50 -3.28
C PHE A 27 6.67 13.03 -1.94
N GLY A 28 6.59 11.75 -1.63
CA GLY A 28 6.87 11.23 -0.30
C GLY A 28 5.75 11.52 0.71
N VAL A 29 5.76 10.76 1.81
CA VAL A 29 4.74 10.87 2.87
C VAL A 29 4.80 12.25 3.55
N GLN A 30 5.99 12.79 3.79
CA GLN A 30 6.15 14.05 4.52
C GLN A 30 5.60 15.26 3.74
N ASN A 31 5.82 15.31 2.43
CA ASN A 31 5.35 16.41 1.58
C ASN A 31 3.89 16.25 1.09
N THR A 32 3.19 15.23 1.57
CA THR A 32 1.79 14.99 1.26
C THR A 32 0.92 15.36 2.47
N SER A 33 0.02 16.33 2.27
CA SER A 33 -0.96 16.74 3.29
C SER A 33 -2.33 16.13 3.02
N MET A 34 -3.19 16.06 4.05
CA MET A 34 -4.58 15.59 3.90
C MET A 34 -5.38 16.47 2.92
N ASP A 35 -5.06 17.75 2.82
CA ASP A 35 -5.68 18.68 1.86
C ASP A 35 -5.24 18.38 0.42
N LYS A 36 -3.95 18.09 0.21
CA LYS A 36 -3.43 17.66 -1.09
C LYS A 36 -4.08 16.35 -1.52
N LEU A 37 -4.23 15.39 -0.61
CA LEU A 37 -4.92 14.12 -0.88
C LEU A 37 -6.39 14.32 -1.27
N ALA A 38 -7.12 15.19 -0.54
CA ALA A 38 -8.51 15.52 -0.88
C ALA A 38 -8.64 16.06 -2.31
N SER A 39 -7.75 16.97 -2.69
CA SER A 39 -7.70 17.57 -4.04
C SER A 39 -7.42 16.50 -5.11
N LEU A 40 -6.37 15.69 -4.91
CA LEU A 40 -5.97 14.62 -5.85
C LEU A 40 -7.07 13.55 -6.00
N ALA A 41 -7.77 13.21 -4.93
CA ALA A 41 -8.85 12.23 -4.95
C ALA A 41 -10.19 12.79 -5.49
N GLY A 42 -10.30 14.10 -5.76
CA GLY A 42 -11.55 14.73 -6.18
C GLY A 42 -12.66 14.63 -5.11
N VAL A 43 -12.28 14.83 -3.84
CA VAL A 43 -13.19 14.76 -2.69
C VAL A 43 -12.99 15.96 -1.76
N SER A 44 -13.94 16.18 -0.84
CA SER A 44 -13.78 17.22 0.18
C SER A 44 -12.83 16.77 1.29
N LYS A 45 -12.15 17.71 1.96
CA LYS A 45 -11.35 17.43 3.16
C LYS A 45 -12.15 16.63 4.20
N ARG A 46 -13.40 17.01 4.45
CA ARG A 46 -14.31 16.28 5.35
C ARG A 46 -14.53 14.84 4.92
N THR A 47 -14.64 14.58 3.62
CA THR A 47 -14.78 13.22 3.09
C THR A 47 -13.54 12.38 3.38
N VAL A 48 -12.33 12.94 3.25
CA VAL A 48 -11.10 12.24 3.63
C VAL A 48 -11.13 11.86 5.10
N TYR A 49 -11.39 12.83 5.99
CA TYR A 49 -11.44 12.58 7.44
C TYR A 49 -12.56 11.65 7.89
N ASN A 50 -13.65 11.53 7.12
CA ASN A 50 -14.70 10.54 7.39
C ASN A 50 -14.24 9.10 7.08
N HIS A 51 -13.20 8.92 6.25
CA HIS A 51 -12.67 7.62 5.86
C HIS A 51 -11.36 7.27 6.56
N PHE A 52 -10.54 8.27 6.87
CA PHE A 52 -9.21 8.13 7.46
C PHE A 52 -8.97 9.26 8.46
N GLU A 53 -8.73 8.91 9.72
CA GLU A 53 -8.53 9.85 10.81
C GLU A 53 -7.21 10.64 10.65
N SER A 54 -6.21 10.00 10.04
CA SER A 54 -4.88 10.58 9.87
C SER A 54 -4.18 10.13 8.59
N LYS A 55 -3.07 10.81 8.26
CA LYS A 55 -2.19 10.40 7.16
C LYS A 55 -1.48 9.09 7.50
N GLU A 56 -1.15 8.90 8.78
CA GLU A 56 -0.48 7.72 9.30
C GLU A 56 -1.36 6.47 9.14
N GLU A 57 -2.69 6.59 9.30
CA GLU A 57 -3.62 5.50 9.03
C GLU A 57 -3.57 5.05 7.56
N LEU A 58 -3.53 6.01 6.62
CA LEU A 58 -3.36 5.71 5.19
C LEU A 58 -2.03 5.02 4.91
N VAL A 59 -0.94 5.50 5.50
CA VAL A 59 0.38 4.87 5.37
C VAL A 59 0.33 3.42 5.88
N MET A 60 -0.23 3.19 7.07
CA MET A 60 -0.33 1.85 7.65
C MET A 60 -1.19 0.91 6.81
N LEU A 61 -2.30 1.40 6.25
CA LEU A 61 -3.13 0.62 5.33
C LEU A 61 -2.33 0.20 4.09
N LEU A 62 -1.61 1.13 3.47
CA LEU A 62 -0.84 0.87 2.25
C LEU A 62 0.33 -0.09 2.51
N LEU A 63 1.02 0.07 3.65
CA LEU A 63 2.07 -0.85 4.07
C LEU A 63 1.52 -2.26 4.33
N SER A 64 0.35 -2.37 4.96
CA SER A 64 -0.32 -3.65 5.19
C SER A 64 -0.74 -4.32 3.88
N GLU A 65 -1.25 -3.56 2.91
CA GLU A 65 -1.60 -4.08 1.59
C GLU A 65 -0.36 -4.58 0.84
N LEU A 66 0.74 -3.82 0.88
CA LEU A 66 2.00 -4.22 0.27
C LEU A 66 2.57 -5.49 0.94
N TRP A 67 2.50 -5.59 2.26
CA TRP A 67 2.94 -6.78 3.00
C TRP A 67 2.11 -8.02 2.66
N HIS A 68 0.78 -7.87 2.53
CA HIS A 68 -0.07 -8.97 2.11
C HIS A 68 0.23 -9.43 0.69
N GLN A 69 0.47 -8.48 -0.23
CA GLN A 69 0.86 -8.80 -1.60
C GLN A 69 2.23 -9.48 -1.64
N SER A 70 3.20 -9.00 -0.86
CA SER A 70 4.53 -9.61 -0.83
C SER A 70 4.50 -11.02 -0.25
N MET A 71 3.80 -11.26 0.86
CA MET A 71 3.68 -12.60 1.45
C MET A 71 2.97 -13.59 0.52
N ALA A 72 2.00 -13.14 -0.26
CA ALA A 72 1.32 -13.98 -1.26
C ALA A 72 2.24 -14.37 -2.43
N ASP A 73 3.24 -13.54 -2.75
CA ASP A 73 4.23 -13.78 -3.80
C ASP A 73 5.43 -14.64 -3.32
N VAL A 74 5.51 -14.99 -2.03
CA VAL A 74 6.58 -15.84 -1.52
C VAL A 74 6.31 -17.30 -1.89
N ASP A 75 6.90 -17.74 -2.99
CA ASP A 75 7.02 -19.17 -3.24
C ASP A 75 8.08 -19.78 -2.30
N LEU A 76 7.62 -20.47 -1.26
CA LEU A 76 8.47 -21.18 -0.30
C LEU A 76 8.81 -22.62 -0.75
N THR A 77 8.16 -23.13 -1.81
CA THR A 77 8.41 -24.50 -2.30
C THR A 77 9.88 -24.78 -2.66
N PRO A 78 10.68 -23.81 -3.15
CA PRO A 78 12.09 -24.06 -3.44
C PRO A 78 12.94 -24.24 -2.18
N LEU A 79 12.43 -23.93 -0.98
CA LEU A 79 13.19 -23.95 0.27
C LEU A 79 13.32 -25.35 0.88
N GLU A 80 12.35 -26.23 0.64
CA GLU A 80 12.28 -27.56 1.29
C GLU A 80 13.49 -28.45 0.98
N THR A 81 14.14 -28.23 -0.17
CA THR A 81 15.30 -29.02 -0.63
C THR A 81 16.62 -28.25 -0.55
N LYS A 82 16.62 -27.00 -0.07
CA LYS A 82 17.79 -26.12 0.00
C LYS A 82 18.48 -26.20 1.35
N SER A 83 19.79 -26.00 1.38
CA SER A 83 20.53 -25.77 2.62
C SER A 83 20.08 -24.47 3.30
N VAL A 84 20.30 -24.35 4.62
CA VAL A 84 19.93 -23.14 5.39
C VAL A 84 20.57 -21.88 4.80
N GLU A 85 21.80 -21.97 4.31
CA GLU A 85 22.49 -20.84 3.65
C GLU A 85 21.77 -20.39 2.37
N GLU A 86 21.35 -21.33 1.52
CA GLU A 86 20.60 -21.03 0.30
C GLU A 86 19.19 -20.52 0.60
N GLN A 87 18.57 -21.01 1.67
CA GLN A 87 17.29 -20.49 2.14
C GLN A 87 17.42 -19.03 2.57
N LEU A 88 18.47 -18.69 3.32
CA LEU A 88 18.73 -17.32 3.76
C LEU A 88 18.99 -16.39 2.58
N HIS A 89 19.79 -16.81 1.60
CA HIS A 89 20.01 -16.03 0.37
C HIS A 89 18.72 -15.79 -0.41
N TYR A 90 17.84 -16.78 -0.51
CA TYR A 90 16.55 -16.66 -1.18
C TYR A 90 15.63 -15.65 -0.46
N LEU A 91 15.53 -15.75 0.87
CA LEU A 91 14.73 -14.84 1.68
C LEU A 91 15.27 -13.40 1.62
N LEU A 92 16.59 -13.20 1.70
CA LEU A 92 17.21 -11.88 1.59
C LEU A 92 17.00 -11.26 0.19
N ALA A 93 17.13 -12.04 -0.87
CA ALA A 93 16.87 -11.56 -2.23
C ALA A 93 15.38 -11.21 -2.45
N HIS A 94 14.48 -11.93 -1.79
CA HIS A 94 13.06 -11.59 -1.76
C HIS A 94 12.81 -10.28 -1.00
N GLU A 95 13.43 -10.10 0.18
CA GLU A 95 13.29 -8.90 1.01
C GLU A 95 13.71 -7.63 0.26
N ILE A 96 14.86 -7.65 -0.44
CA ILE A 96 15.32 -6.52 -1.27
C ILE A 96 14.28 -6.14 -2.34
N ARG A 97 13.58 -7.12 -2.92
CA ARG A 97 12.53 -6.89 -3.90
C ARG A 97 11.30 -6.22 -3.29
N ILE A 98 10.93 -6.57 -2.06
CA ILE A 98 9.84 -5.93 -1.32
C ILE A 98 10.22 -4.49 -1.00
N LEU A 99 11.43 -4.25 -0.48
CA LEU A 99 11.89 -2.93 -0.09
C LEU A 99 11.92 -1.95 -1.28
N ASN A 100 12.29 -2.41 -2.47
CA ASN A 100 12.26 -1.58 -3.69
C ASN A 100 10.84 -1.22 -4.16
N LYS A 101 9.78 -1.86 -3.65
CA LYS A 101 8.39 -1.52 -3.94
C LYS A 101 7.79 -0.54 -2.92
N LEU A 102 8.52 -0.19 -1.85
CA LEU A 102 8.01 0.70 -0.83
C LEU A 102 7.98 2.16 -1.34
N PRO A 103 6.89 2.91 -1.08
CA PRO A 103 6.77 4.33 -1.39
C PRO A 103 7.55 5.18 -0.36
N ILE A 104 8.84 4.90 -0.17
CA ILE A 104 9.75 5.68 0.68
C ILE A 104 10.77 6.36 -0.22
N SER A 105 10.32 7.40 -0.92
CA SER A 105 11.26 8.41 -1.37
C SER A 105 11.62 9.26 -0.14
N THR A 106 12.79 9.00 0.44
CA THR A 106 13.51 9.95 1.30
C THR A 106 13.80 11.24 0.56
#